data_AF-A0A2E8BD34-F1
#
_entry.id   AF-A0A2E8BD34-F1
#
_cell.length_a   1.000
_cell.length_b   1.000
_cell.length_c   1.000
_cell.angle_alpha   90.00
_cell.angle_beta   90.00
_cell.angle_gamma   90.00
#
_symmetry.space_group_name_H-M   'P 1'
#
loop_
_entity.id
_entity.type
_entity.pdbx_description
1 polymer ?
#
loop_
_entity_poly.entity_id
_entity_poly.type
_entity_poly.pdbx_seq_one_letter_code
_entity_poly.pdbx_strand_id
1 'polypeptide(L)'
;MRNPLWSNMAWEKDPPNLQPSKGYLRIRKVNRAIMETWFREISIVDVDTVPEDGGIIYTAWHPGGLVDPMLMMAALPGGLTFAAKSTLFKIPILSRIMKWMNVQPVQRHQDGDATPEERKATNSKLIETLAERVACGERIAIFPEGMSHTESHAVEMKTGAARIFLKAHRRALELGKPTPHIVPLGLHYSDQHSFRERVSLQINRPMETPPLPGEEGAPKPTEEQLQHFGEDAHDRAWCQNVTSLLQTEINRTSHAQESWEDRELVWRARRMIHTIRSGEKVSKIEYKEAVLGSRRVRAAWQYLSVNDSKRTKQIEERFKKHHHEMERIQLRSWELKDRKRKISKSSFVKNLALWIWSASWMLGFVTWSAMIATGVPYLFVRYLVRIKSRHEDNKAGIGSMKLLYSVALYPLWWSICAISLGWFIASASSPLQDFNLPGLILPVLAAIPWPLVSIILVIWWPISARLHLKLYQRLSKSWKNLRLWFKLRSGQIEWEALTKAHQSLAMEMASIGDDLLLPGDADWVDPPAGKDDWEMVHFRASEG
;
A
#
# COMPACT_ATOMS: atom_id res chain seq x y z
N MET A 1 1.42 -21.01 21.97
CA MET A 1 1.19 -20.81 20.52
C MET A 1 0.10 -19.76 20.35
N ARG A 2 0.43 -18.52 19.98
CA ARG A 2 -0.58 -17.47 19.76
C ARG A 2 -1.39 -17.83 18.51
N ASN A 3 -2.71 -17.86 18.66
CA ASN A 3 -3.64 -18.16 17.57
C ASN A 3 -3.56 -17.01 16.53
N PRO A 4 -3.09 -17.23 15.29
CA PRO A 4 -2.89 -16.16 14.31
C PRO A 4 -4.19 -15.65 13.68
N LEU A 5 -5.35 -16.10 14.19
CA LEU A 5 -6.66 -15.86 13.59
C LEU A 5 -7.23 -14.47 13.88
N TRP A 6 -6.66 -13.76 14.85
CA TRP A 6 -6.96 -12.35 15.12
C TRP A 6 -5.67 -11.66 15.58
N SER A 7 -4.79 -11.35 14.63
CA SER A 7 -4.00 -10.13 14.77
C SER A 7 -5.02 -8.99 14.63
N ASN A 8 -5.79 -8.72 15.70
CA ASN A 8 -6.50 -7.46 15.80
C ASN A 8 -5.39 -6.42 15.82
N MET A 9 -5.01 -5.92 14.65
CA MET A 9 -4.37 -4.63 14.59
C MET A 9 -5.35 -3.72 15.33
N ALA A 10 -4.95 -3.31 16.54
CA ALA A 10 -5.68 -2.29 17.24
C ALA A 10 -5.46 -1.03 16.42
N TRP A 11 -6.41 -0.74 15.54
CA TRP A 11 -6.45 0.55 14.88
C TRP A 11 -6.50 1.61 15.98
N GLU A 12 -5.70 2.67 15.80
CA GLU A 12 -5.62 3.70 16.83
C GLU A 12 -6.99 4.33 17.11
N LYS A 13 -7.15 4.76 18.38
CA LYS A 13 -8.35 5.44 18.83
C LYS A 13 -8.35 6.88 18.34
N ASP A 14 -9.54 7.41 18.08
CA ASP A 14 -9.69 8.82 17.77
C ASP A 14 -9.41 9.66 19.02
N PRO A 15 -8.62 10.72 18.93
CA PRO A 15 -8.31 11.55 20.09
C PRO A 15 -9.58 12.31 20.53
N PRO A 16 -9.76 12.61 21.83
CA PRO A 16 -11.00 13.18 22.36
C PRO A 16 -11.43 14.49 21.70
N ASN A 17 -10.46 15.31 21.29
CA ASN A 17 -10.65 16.59 20.62
C ASN A 17 -11.05 16.48 19.14
N LEU A 18 -10.88 15.30 18.49
CA LEU A 18 -11.16 15.12 17.07
C LEU A 18 -12.06 13.90 16.83
N GLN A 19 -13.30 13.99 17.29
CA GLN A 19 -14.29 12.92 17.10
C GLN A 19 -14.94 13.00 15.71
N PRO A 20 -14.78 11.96 14.86
CA PRO A 20 -15.41 11.94 13.54
C PRO A 20 -16.95 11.83 13.66
N SER A 21 -17.65 12.22 12.60
CA SER A 21 -19.10 12.03 12.54
C SER A 21 -19.49 10.55 12.62
N LYS A 22 -20.71 10.25 13.11
CA LYS A 22 -21.24 8.87 13.13
C LYS A 22 -21.26 8.24 11.73
N GLY A 23 -21.49 9.03 10.68
CA GLY A 23 -21.43 8.59 9.29
C GLY A 23 -20.03 8.15 8.89
N TYR A 24 -19.03 8.97 9.22
CA TYR A 24 -17.63 8.66 8.97
C TYR A 24 -17.20 7.36 9.69
N LEU A 25 -17.54 7.20 10.96
CA LEU A 25 -17.21 6.00 11.75
C LEU A 25 -17.80 4.71 11.15
N ARG A 26 -19.03 4.77 10.61
CA ARG A 26 -19.65 3.63 9.90
C ARG A 26 -18.86 3.27 8.65
N ILE A 27 -18.47 4.25 7.85
CA ILE A 27 -17.68 4.01 6.64
C ILE A 27 -16.28 3.51 6.99
N ARG A 28 -15.62 4.07 8.00
CA ARG A 28 -14.33 3.59 8.51
C ARG A 28 -14.39 2.13 8.90
N LYS A 29 -15.45 1.68 9.59
CA LYS A 29 -15.63 0.26 9.95
C LYS A 29 -15.68 -0.64 8.72
N VAL A 30 -16.38 -0.20 7.66
CA VAL A 30 -16.43 -0.92 6.38
C VAL A 30 -15.05 -0.91 5.70
N ASN A 31 -14.37 0.23 5.65
CA ASN A 31 -13.03 0.35 5.07
C ASN A 31 -12.03 -0.56 5.78
N ARG A 32 -12.04 -0.63 7.12
CA ARG A 32 -11.18 -1.53 7.90
C ARG A 32 -11.39 -3.00 7.50
N ALA A 33 -12.64 -3.46 7.43
CA ALA A 33 -12.96 -4.82 6.99
C ALA A 33 -12.50 -5.11 5.55
N ILE A 34 -12.67 -4.13 4.64
CA ILE A 34 -12.21 -4.25 3.26
C ILE A 34 -10.68 -4.30 3.19
N MET A 35 -9.97 -3.41 3.90
CA MET A 35 -8.50 -3.37 3.91
C MET A 35 -7.89 -4.64 4.53
N GLU A 36 -8.45 -5.15 5.64
CA GLU A 36 -8.02 -6.41 6.28
C GLU A 36 -8.27 -7.64 5.39
N THR A 37 -9.25 -7.55 4.49
CA THR A 37 -9.50 -8.60 3.49
C THR A 37 -8.55 -8.46 2.31
N TRP A 38 -8.39 -7.24 1.80
CA TRP A 38 -7.58 -6.89 0.63
C TRP A 38 -6.09 -7.13 0.88
N PHE A 39 -5.58 -6.76 2.05
CA PHE A 39 -4.19 -6.95 2.44
C PHE A 39 -4.03 -8.14 3.38
N ARG A 40 -2.88 -8.82 3.29
CA ARG A 40 -2.50 -9.87 4.26
C ARG A 40 -1.75 -9.36 5.47
N GLU A 41 -1.19 -8.17 5.34
CA GLU A 41 -0.33 -7.54 6.32
C GLU A 41 -0.49 -6.04 6.08
N ILE A 42 -0.96 -5.36 7.10
CA ILE A 42 -1.02 -3.91 7.16
C ILE A 42 -0.02 -3.52 8.25
N SER A 43 0.71 -2.45 8.07
CA SER A 43 1.56 -1.87 9.10
C SER A 43 1.33 -0.37 9.11
N ILE A 44 1.08 0.18 10.30
CA ILE A 44 1.04 1.62 10.53
C ILE A 44 2.29 1.93 11.37
N VAL A 45 3.08 2.89 10.92
CA VAL A 45 4.36 3.25 11.51
C VAL A 45 4.28 4.70 11.95
N ASP A 46 4.78 4.97 13.17
CA ASP A 46 4.94 6.30 13.77
C ASP A 46 3.62 7.09 13.91
N VAL A 47 2.55 6.41 14.32
CA VAL A 47 1.24 7.06 14.54
C VAL A 47 1.22 7.97 15.77
N ASP A 48 2.12 7.70 16.71
CA ASP A 48 2.39 8.49 17.90
C ASP A 48 3.12 9.81 17.62
N THR A 49 3.68 9.99 16.41
CA THR A 49 4.31 11.27 16.01
C THR A 49 3.34 12.29 15.41
N VAL A 50 2.05 11.95 15.34
CA VAL A 50 1.01 12.85 14.83
C VAL A 50 0.85 14.02 15.81
N PRO A 51 0.93 15.29 15.35
CA PRO A 51 0.69 16.45 16.20
C PRO A 51 -0.65 16.37 16.95
N GLU A 52 -0.61 16.67 18.25
CA GLU A 52 -1.80 16.66 19.12
C GLU A 52 -2.66 17.91 18.92
N ASP A 53 -2.01 19.04 18.65
CA ASP A 53 -2.61 20.36 18.42
C ASP A 53 -2.50 20.80 16.96
N GLY A 54 -3.37 21.74 16.58
CA GLY A 54 -3.40 22.32 15.24
C GLY A 54 -4.08 21.41 14.19
N GLY A 55 -4.49 22.01 13.08
CA GLY A 55 -5.01 21.23 11.95
C GLY A 55 -3.89 20.54 11.20
N ILE A 56 -4.21 19.44 10.50
CA ILE A 56 -3.20 18.66 9.78
C ILE A 56 -3.57 18.55 8.30
N ILE A 57 -2.60 18.83 7.44
CA ILE A 57 -2.65 18.53 6.01
C ILE A 57 -1.76 17.32 5.77
N TYR A 58 -2.37 16.15 5.64
CA TYR A 58 -1.67 14.95 5.22
C TYR A 58 -1.39 15.00 3.72
N THR A 59 -0.13 14.79 3.35
CA THR A 59 0.31 14.76 1.96
C THR A 59 0.89 13.40 1.63
N ALA A 60 0.47 12.80 0.52
CA ALA A 60 0.97 11.49 0.09
C ALA A 60 1.08 11.45 -1.43
N TRP A 61 1.97 10.63 -1.98
CA TRP A 61 1.85 10.16 -3.36
C TRP A 61 0.65 9.22 -3.52
N HIS A 62 0.15 9.01 -4.76
CA HIS A 62 -1.13 8.33 -4.99
C HIS A 62 -1.07 7.06 -5.88
N PRO A 63 -0.32 6.02 -5.50
CA PRO A 63 -0.06 4.88 -6.37
C PRO A 63 -1.22 3.83 -6.36
N GLY A 64 -2.04 3.77 -5.30
CA GLY A 64 -3.09 2.76 -5.12
C GLY A 64 -4.48 3.14 -5.63
N GLY A 65 -4.66 4.39 -6.09
CA GLY A 65 -5.98 4.92 -6.45
C GLY A 65 -6.92 4.90 -5.24
N LEU A 66 -8.16 4.46 -5.38
CA LEU A 66 -9.17 4.36 -4.29
C LEU A 66 -8.68 3.62 -3.04
N VAL A 67 -7.71 2.70 -3.16
CA VAL A 67 -7.15 1.98 -2.02
C VAL A 67 -6.45 2.92 -1.04
N ASP A 68 -5.79 3.98 -1.53
CA ASP A 68 -5.06 4.95 -0.70
C ASP A 68 -5.99 5.70 0.28
N PRO A 69 -7.04 6.43 -0.16
CA PRO A 69 -7.93 7.12 0.75
C PRO A 69 -8.70 6.15 1.67
N MET A 70 -9.01 4.93 1.21
CA MET A 70 -9.63 3.91 2.06
C MET A 70 -8.70 3.47 3.20
N LEU A 71 -7.42 3.23 2.89
CA LEU A 71 -6.40 2.88 3.87
C LEU A 71 -6.17 4.02 4.86
N MET A 72 -6.02 5.25 4.36
CA MET A 72 -5.83 6.44 5.20
C MET A 72 -7.01 6.65 6.15
N MET A 73 -8.27 6.52 5.68
CA MET A 73 -9.45 6.57 6.56
C MET A 73 -9.51 5.45 7.58
N ALA A 74 -9.03 4.25 7.24
CA ALA A 74 -9.00 3.12 8.15
C ALA A 74 -7.97 3.31 9.27
N ALA A 75 -6.79 3.85 8.91
CA ALA A 75 -5.59 3.90 9.71
C ALA A 75 -5.42 5.18 10.54
N LEU A 76 -5.66 6.36 9.95
CA LEU A 76 -5.33 7.62 10.59
C LEU A 76 -6.39 8.00 11.63
N PRO A 77 -5.97 8.47 12.83
CA PRO A 77 -6.89 8.92 13.87
C PRO A 77 -7.59 10.24 13.47
N GLY A 78 -8.79 10.47 14.01
CA GLY A 78 -9.62 11.64 13.75
C GLY A 78 -10.40 11.57 12.43
N GLY A 79 -11.26 12.56 12.16
CA GLY A 79 -11.97 12.64 10.88
C GLY A 79 -11.06 13.17 9.78
N LEU A 80 -11.09 12.57 8.59
CA LEU A 80 -10.25 12.97 7.46
C LEU A 80 -11.11 13.49 6.30
N THR A 81 -10.88 14.74 5.90
CA THR A 81 -11.51 15.34 4.73
C THR A 81 -10.65 15.13 3.49
N PHE A 82 -11.23 14.56 2.44
CA PHE A 82 -10.58 14.42 1.15
C PHE A 82 -11.12 15.43 0.14
N ALA A 83 -10.27 15.80 -0.80
CA ALA A 83 -10.64 16.45 -2.04
C ALA A 83 -10.83 15.37 -3.13
N ALA A 84 -12.03 15.24 -3.72
CA ALA A 84 -12.30 14.25 -4.76
C ALA A 84 -12.96 14.85 -6.01
N LYS A 85 -12.85 14.14 -7.14
CA LYS A 85 -13.40 14.55 -8.44
C LYS A 85 -14.90 14.85 -8.36
N SER A 86 -15.29 16.06 -8.79
CA SER A 86 -16.68 16.53 -8.75
C SER A 86 -17.67 15.63 -9.50
N THR A 87 -17.24 14.94 -10.57
CA THR A 87 -18.11 14.02 -11.33
C THR A 87 -18.62 12.85 -10.49
N LEU A 88 -17.89 12.43 -9.45
CA LEU A 88 -18.32 11.37 -8.56
C LEU A 88 -19.60 11.76 -7.81
N PHE A 89 -19.82 13.05 -7.58
CA PHE A 89 -20.98 13.57 -6.83
C PHE A 89 -22.27 13.57 -7.65
N LYS A 90 -22.18 13.35 -8.98
CA LYS A 90 -23.34 13.18 -9.85
C LYS A 90 -24.01 11.80 -9.68
N ILE A 91 -23.33 10.83 -9.06
CA ILE A 91 -23.87 9.49 -8.81
C ILE A 91 -24.62 9.50 -7.46
N PRO A 92 -25.95 9.29 -7.41
CA PRO A 92 -26.76 9.55 -6.20
C PRO A 92 -26.31 8.79 -4.94
N ILE A 93 -26.04 7.49 -5.06
CA ILE A 93 -25.59 6.64 -3.94
C ILE A 93 -24.19 7.07 -3.49
N LEU A 94 -23.28 7.30 -4.44
CA LEU A 94 -21.91 7.69 -4.14
C LEU A 94 -21.84 9.08 -3.51
N SER A 95 -22.69 10.02 -3.94
CA SER A 95 -22.83 11.36 -3.36
C SER A 95 -23.22 11.30 -1.88
N ARG A 96 -24.15 10.41 -1.50
CA ARG A 96 -24.52 10.20 -0.09
C ARG A 96 -23.36 9.64 0.73
N ILE A 97 -22.62 8.67 0.18
CA ILE A 97 -21.42 8.10 0.85
C ILE A 97 -20.33 9.17 1.01
N MET A 98 -20.07 9.98 -0.02
CA MET A 98 -19.06 11.06 0.03
C MET A 98 -19.40 12.14 1.06
N LYS A 99 -20.68 12.48 1.23
CA LYS A 99 -21.12 13.37 2.32
C LYS A 99 -20.86 12.77 3.70
N TRP A 100 -21.08 11.46 3.89
CA TRP A 100 -20.75 10.78 5.15
C TRP A 100 -19.24 10.70 5.42
N MET A 101 -18.42 10.63 4.37
CA MET A 101 -16.96 10.64 4.45
C MET A 101 -16.34 12.04 4.55
N ASN A 102 -17.16 13.10 4.64
CA ASN A 102 -16.72 14.50 4.66
C ASN A 102 -15.81 14.89 3.46
N VAL A 103 -16.10 14.36 2.27
CA VAL A 103 -15.35 14.62 1.04
C VAL A 103 -15.83 15.91 0.36
N GLN A 104 -14.89 16.78 -0.02
CA GLN A 104 -15.15 18.02 -0.75
C GLN A 104 -14.95 17.83 -2.27
N PRO A 105 -15.85 18.37 -3.11
CA PRO A 105 -15.73 18.27 -4.57
C PRO A 105 -14.63 19.19 -5.13
N VAL A 106 -13.82 18.67 -6.06
CA VAL A 106 -12.75 19.39 -6.76
C VAL A 106 -12.93 19.28 -8.26
N GLN A 107 -12.72 20.40 -8.97
CA GLN A 107 -12.77 20.46 -10.43
C GLN A 107 -11.36 20.52 -11.01
N ARG A 108 -10.96 19.45 -11.71
CA ARG A 108 -9.62 19.34 -12.31
C ARG A 108 -9.63 19.91 -13.73
N HIS A 109 -8.46 20.30 -14.23
CA HIS A 109 -8.30 20.88 -15.58
C HIS A 109 -8.87 19.99 -16.70
N GLN A 110 -8.84 18.67 -16.51
CA GLN A 110 -9.28 17.66 -17.48
C GLN A 110 -10.78 17.29 -17.34
N ASP A 111 -11.48 17.86 -16.35
CA ASP A 111 -12.83 17.41 -15.95
C ASP A 111 -13.91 18.46 -16.32
N GLY A 112 -14.33 18.48 -17.59
CA GLY A 112 -15.56 19.09 -18.08
C GLY A 112 -15.42 20.39 -18.89
N ASP A 113 -16.56 20.85 -19.43
CA ASP A 113 -16.71 22.01 -20.33
C ASP A 113 -16.67 23.38 -19.62
N ALA A 114 -16.30 23.42 -18.34
CA ALA A 114 -16.30 24.66 -17.56
C ALA A 114 -15.18 25.60 -18.01
N THR A 115 -15.48 26.90 -18.05
CA THR A 115 -14.50 27.89 -18.50
C THR A 115 -13.29 27.95 -17.54
N PRO A 116 -12.12 28.41 -18.00
CA PRO A 116 -10.97 28.63 -17.12
C PRO A 116 -11.30 29.50 -15.88
N GLU A 117 -12.18 30.49 -16.02
CA GLU A 117 -12.58 31.41 -14.94
C GLU A 117 -13.45 30.73 -13.87
N GLU A 118 -14.48 29.99 -14.29
CA GLU A 118 -15.35 29.23 -13.37
C GLU A 118 -14.56 28.21 -12.55
N ARG A 119 -13.58 27.56 -13.19
CA ARG A 119 -12.67 26.62 -12.51
C ARG A 119 -11.78 27.32 -11.50
N LYS A 120 -11.24 28.50 -11.84
CA LYS A 120 -10.41 29.29 -10.92
C LYS A 120 -11.22 29.73 -9.71
N ALA A 121 -12.46 30.19 -9.90
CA ALA A 121 -13.36 30.59 -8.82
C ALA A 121 -13.70 29.39 -7.90
N THR A 122 -14.09 28.26 -8.49
CA THR A 122 -14.44 27.03 -7.74
C THR A 122 -13.26 26.49 -6.94
N ASN A 123 -12.07 26.42 -7.54
CA ASN A 123 -10.87 25.95 -6.84
C ASN A 123 -10.42 26.92 -5.74
N SER A 124 -10.63 28.22 -5.91
CA SER A 124 -10.35 29.21 -4.86
C SER A 124 -11.28 29.01 -3.66
N LYS A 125 -12.59 28.83 -3.89
CA LYS A 125 -13.56 28.53 -2.83
C LYS A 125 -13.26 27.21 -2.09
N LEU A 126 -12.82 26.19 -2.83
CA LEU A 126 -12.38 24.92 -2.23
C LEU A 126 -11.18 25.15 -1.31
N ILE A 127 -10.16 25.87 -1.79
CA ILE A 127 -8.96 26.18 -1.00
C ILE A 127 -9.34 26.92 0.29
N GLU A 128 -10.23 27.91 0.21
CA GLU A 128 -10.75 28.63 1.38
C GLU A 128 -11.48 27.72 2.36
N THR A 129 -12.36 26.84 1.84
CA THR A 129 -13.10 25.89 2.67
C THR A 129 -12.18 24.91 3.40
N LEU A 130 -11.16 24.39 2.70
CA LEU A 130 -10.18 23.49 3.30
C LEU A 130 -9.27 24.23 4.28
N ALA A 131 -8.87 25.46 3.97
CA ALA A 131 -8.05 26.28 4.84
C ALA A 131 -8.77 26.62 6.16
N GLU A 132 -10.06 26.99 6.11
CA GLU A 132 -10.85 27.27 7.32
C GLU A 132 -10.98 26.03 8.21
N ARG A 133 -11.20 24.85 7.62
CA ARG A 133 -11.25 23.58 8.35
C ARG A 133 -9.93 23.27 9.05
N VAL A 134 -8.82 23.37 8.33
CA VAL A 134 -7.48 23.16 8.88
C VAL A 134 -7.16 24.19 9.95
N ALA A 135 -7.48 25.48 9.74
CA ALA A 135 -7.31 26.52 10.75
C ALA A 135 -8.11 26.23 12.04
N CYS A 136 -9.23 25.51 11.91
CA CYS A 136 -10.05 25.08 13.04
C CYS A 136 -9.61 23.78 13.72
N GLY A 137 -8.49 23.18 13.32
CA GLY A 137 -7.97 21.93 13.90
C GLY A 137 -8.40 20.66 13.16
N GLU A 138 -9.16 20.76 12.06
CA GLU A 138 -9.55 19.57 11.30
C GLU A 138 -8.37 19.01 10.49
N ARG A 139 -8.50 17.74 10.10
CA ARG A 139 -7.49 17.01 9.33
C ARG A 139 -7.97 16.79 7.90
N ILE A 140 -7.11 17.11 6.93
CA ILE A 140 -7.38 16.91 5.50
C ILE A 140 -6.30 16.04 4.86
N ALA A 141 -6.63 15.40 3.76
CA ALA A 141 -5.68 14.63 2.95
C ALA A 141 -5.66 15.15 1.51
N ILE A 142 -4.45 15.39 1.00
CA ILE A 142 -4.20 15.90 -0.34
C ILE A 142 -3.12 15.04 -1.02
N PHE A 143 -3.37 14.68 -2.28
CA PHE A 143 -2.39 14.09 -3.16
C PHE A 143 -1.87 15.19 -4.10
N PRO A 144 -0.69 15.81 -3.83
CA PRO A 144 -0.26 17.05 -4.47
C PRO A 144 0.06 16.92 -5.97
N GLU A 145 0.30 15.70 -6.47
CA GLU A 145 0.38 15.37 -7.91
C GLU A 145 -0.95 15.68 -8.64
N GLY A 146 -2.06 15.55 -7.91
CA GLY A 146 -3.40 15.71 -8.45
C GLY A 146 -3.81 14.62 -9.44
N MET A 147 -3.08 13.51 -9.58
CA MET A 147 -3.39 12.32 -10.41
C MET A 147 -2.99 11.04 -9.67
N SER A 148 -3.62 9.90 -9.99
CA SER A 148 -3.08 8.58 -9.64
C SER A 148 -2.17 8.12 -10.78
N HIS A 149 -0.98 7.60 -10.50
CA HIS A 149 -0.05 7.12 -11.53
C HIS A 149 0.56 5.76 -11.18
N THR A 150 1.20 5.13 -12.17
CA THR A 150 1.94 3.86 -12.02
C THR A 150 3.45 4.03 -12.04
N GLU A 151 3.96 5.27 -11.94
CA GLU A 151 5.40 5.54 -11.90
C GLU A 151 6.08 5.09 -10.59
N SER A 152 7.41 4.91 -10.65
CA SER A 152 8.24 4.53 -9.50
C SER A 152 8.58 5.70 -8.57
N HIS A 153 8.20 6.93 -8.91
CA HIS A 153 8.47 8.18 -8.20
C HIS A 153 7.25 9.13 -8.28
N ALA A 154 7.20 10.15 -7.43
CA ALA A 154 6.13 11.15 -7.47
C ALA A 154 6.30 12.12 -8.64
N VAL A 155 5.21 12.41 -9.35
CA VAL A 155 5.16 13.38 -10.46
C VAL A 155 5.21 14.82 -9.91
N GLU A 156 5.49 15.80 -10.77
CA GLU A 156 5.52 17.23 -10.44
C GLU A 156 4.29 17.68 -9.63
N MET A 157 4.56 18.27 -8.46
CA MET A 157 3.54 18.70 -7.51
C MET A 157 2.94 20.06 -7.82
N LYS A 158 1.64 20.18 -7.53
CA LYS A 158 0.90 21.44 -7.63
C LYS A 158 0.94 22.19 -6.31
N THR A 159 0.87 23.52 -6.40
CA THR A 159 0.91 24.43 -5.24
C THR A 159 -0.34 24.40 -4.34
N GLY A 160 -1.33 23.54 -4.62
CA GLY A 160 -2.60 23.50 -3.89
C GLY A 160 -2.44 23.25 -2.40
N ALA A 161 -1.58 22.30 -2.00
CA ALA A 161 -1.32 21.99 -0.59
C ALA A 161 -0.68 23.19 0.14
N ALA A 162 0.35 23.80 -0.47
CA ALA A 162 1.03 24.98 0.08
C ALA A 162 0.08 26.18 0.22
N ARG A 163 -0.80 26.42 -0.77
CA ARG A 163 -1.80 27.50 -0.73
C ARG A 163 -2.84 27.31 0.38
N ILE A 164 -3.30 26.06 0.59
CA ILE A 164 -4.23 25.74 1.68
C ILE A 164 -3.54 25.95 3.02
N PHE A 165 -2.29 25.49 3.16
CA PHE A 165 -1.53 25.67 4.37
C PHE A 165 -1.30 27.15 4.71
N LEU A 166 -0.84 27.96 3.75
CA LEU A 166 -0.59 29.39 3.98
C LEU A 166 -1.85 30.12 4.47
N LYS A 167 -2.99 29.88 3.81
CA LYS A 167 -4.28 30.45 4.24
C LYS A 167 -4.72 29.93 5.60
N ALA A 168 -4.58 28.63 5.86
CA ALA A 168 -4.93 28.03 7.13
C ALA A 168 -4.07 28.58 8.28
N HIS A 169 -2.78 28.80 8.03
CA HIS A 169 -1.84 29.31 9.01
C HIS A 169 -2.19 30.75 9.40
N ARG A 170 -2.36 31.66 8.43
CA ARG A 170 -2.82 33.03 8.70
C ARG A 170 -4.14 33.06 9.45
N ARG A 171 -5.09 32.23 9.02
CA ARG A 171 -6.41 32.15 9.66
C ARG A 171 -6.36 31.59 11.08
N ALA A 172 -5.49 30.62 11.36
CA ALA A 172 -5.29 30.11 12.71
C ALA A 172 -4.73 31.20 13.64
N LEU A 173 -3.77 32.01 13.15
CA LEU A 173 -3.23 33.16 13.88
C LEU A 173 -4.31 34.20 14.19
N GLU A 174 -5.14 34.58 13.21
CA GLU A 174 -6.27 35.50 13.40
C GLU A 174 -7.26 35.00 14.46
N LEU A 175 -7.49 33.69 14.52
CA LEU A 175 -8.41 33.05 15.46
C LEU A 175 -7.78 32.73 16.82
N GLY A 176 -6.49 32.98 17.01
CA GLY A 176 -5.74 32.60 18.21
C GLY A 176 -5.70 31.07 18.43
N LYS A 177 -5.71 30.28 17.35
CA LYS A 177 -5.66 28.82 17.39
C LYS A 177 -4.24 28.30 17.16
N PRO A 178 -3.93 27.05 17.57
CA PRO A 178 -2.63 26.44 17.29
C PRO A 178 -2.32 26.39 15.78
N THR A 179 -1.06 26.58 15.44
CA THR A 179 -0.59 26.58 14.05
C THR A 179 -0.81 25.22 13.40
N PRO A 180 -1.27 25.17 12.13
CA PRO A 180 -1.44 23.90 11.43
C PRO A 180 -0.11 23.27 11.00
N HIS A 181 -0.16 22.00 10.64
CA HIS A 181 0.99 21.19 10.22
C HIS A 181 0.80 20.54 8.84
N ILE A 182 1.87 20.39 8.07
CA ILE A 182 1.93 19.51 6.90
C ILE A 182 2.63 18.21 7.33
N VAL A 183 1.99 17.06 7.11
CA VAL A 183 2.52 15.75 7.51
C VAL A 183 2.62 14.83 6.29
N PRO A 184 3.84 14.58 5.77
CA PRO A 184 4.06 13.65 4.67
C PRO A 184 3.79 12.20 5.09
N LEU A 185 3.17 11.42 4.20
CA LEU A 185 2.86 10.01 4.41
C LEU A 185 3.55 9.13 3.35
N GLY A 186 4.22 8.08 3.82
CA GLY A 186 4.78 7.02 2.99
C GLY A 186 3.75 5.90 2.78
N LEU A 187 3.25 5.75 1.54
CA LEU A 187 2.38 4.64 1.15
C LEU A 187 3.18 3.58 0.39
N HIS A 188 3.49 2.46 1.03
CA HIS A 188 4.27 1.39 0.39
C HIS A 188 3.41 0.15 0.17
N TYR A 189 3.33 -0.28 -1.08
CA TYR A 189 2.66 -1.51 -1.48
C TYR A 189 3.68 -2.54 -1.98
N SER A 190 3.55 -3.80 -1.58
CA SER A 190 4.35 -4.86 -2.21
C SER A 190 3.92 -5.14 -3.64
N ASP A 191 2.61 -5.05 -3.89
CA ASP A 191 1.99 -4.86 -5.22
C ASP A 191 0.58 -4.31 -4.99
N GLN A 192 0.30 -3.14 -5.55
CA GLN A 192 -0.92 -2.36 -5.34
C GLN A 192 -2.14 -2.89 -6.11
N HIS A 193 -1.93 -3.75 -7.11
CA HIS A 193 -2.99 -4.28 -7.97
C HIS A 193 -3.37 -5.72 -7.65
N SER A 194 -2.64 -6.35 -6.74
CA SER A 194 -2.79 -7.76 -6.37
C SER A 194 -3.46 -7.92 -5.00
N PHE A 195 -4.43 -8.84 -4.96
CA PHE A 195 -5.12 -9.22 -3.73
C PHE A 195 -4.16 -9.95 -2.79
N ARG A 196 -4.32 -9.71 -1.48
CA ARG A 196 -3.55 -10.35 -0.39
C ARG A 196 -2.06 -10.01 -0.38
N GLU A 197 -1.73 -8.84 -0.91
CA GLU A 197 -0.42 -8.24 -0.78
C GLU A 197 -0.26 -7.51 0.55
N ARG A 198 0.89 -6.86 0.76
CA ARG A 198 1.26 -6.20 2.01
C ARG A 198 1.31 -4.70 1.78
N VAL A 199 0.94 -3.94 2.82
CA VAL A 199 1.00 -2.50 2.80
C VAL A 199 1.61 -1.96 4.08
N SER A 200 2.39 -0.90 3.96
CA SER A 200 2.89 -0.10 5.09
C SER A 200 2.48 1.36 4.86
N LEU A 201 1.78 1.94 5.82
CA LEU A 201 1.54 3.37 5.93
C LEU A 201 2.54 3.93 6.96
N GLN A 202 3.40 4.84 6.53
CA GLN A 202 4.35 5.53 7.39
C GLN A 202 3.92 6.98 7.58
N ILE A 203 3.80 7.40 8.83
CA ILE A 203 3.53 8.79 9.19
C ILE A 203 4.88 9.42 9.47
N ASN A 204 5.22 10.50 8.76
CA ASN A 204 6.51 11.15 8.96
C ASN A 204 6.36 12.36 9.88
N ARG A 205 7.51 12.90 10.31
CA ARG A 205 7.56 14.14 11.07
C ARG A 205 6.87 15.30 10.32
N PRO A 206 6.25 16.24 11.04
CA PRO A 206 5.74 17.46 10.44
C PRO A 206 6.84 18.18 9.65
N MET A 207 6.49 18.62 8.45
CA MET A 207 7.42 19.36 7.59
C MET A 207 7.66 20.76 8.18
N GLU A 208 8.92 21.12 8.33
CA GLU A 208 9.33 22.48 8.68
C GLU A 208 9.06 23.42 7.50
N THR A 209 8.41 24.57 7.78
CA THR A 209 8.08 25.56 6.76
C THR A 209 8.85 26.86 6.99
N PRO A 210 9.22 27.59 5.93
CA PRO A 210 9.85 28.89 6.09
C PRO A 210 8.92 29.92 6.76
N PRO A 211 9.47 31.02 7.32
CA PRO A 211 8.70 32.15 7.87
C PRO A 211 7.63 32.66 6.89
N LEU A 212 6.55 33.24 7.42
CA LEU A 212 5.43 33.68 6.60
C LEU A 212 5.83 34.83 5.66
N PRO A 213 5.13 35.00 4.53
CA PRO A 213 5.39 36.13 3.64
C PRO A 213 5.32 37.47 4.40
N GLY A 214 6.39 38.25 4.33
CA GLY A 214 6.56 39.52 5.04
C GLY A 214 7.46 39.44 6.29
N GLU A 215 7.78 38.24 6.78
CA GLU A 215 8.69 38.03 7.90
C GLU A 215 10.16 37.92 7.46
N GLU A 216 11.07 38.14 8.41
CA GLU A 216 12.50 37.97 8.17
C GLU A 216 12.81 36.50 7.83
N GLY A 217 13.58 36.28 6.76
CA GLY A 217 13.91 34.94 6.27
C GLY A 217 12.86 34.29 5.35
N ALA A 218 11.75 34.97 5.05
CA ALA A 218 10.76 34.47 4.09
C ALA A 218 11.32 34.45 2.64
N PRO A 219 10.97 33.44 1.81
CA PRO A 219 11.31 33.40 0.40
C PRO A 219 10.85 34.67 -0.35
N LYS A 220 11.75 35.27 -1.11
CA LYS A 220 11.47 36.48 -1.90
C LYS A 220 11.09 36.14 -3.34
N PRO A 221 10.11 36.85 -3.92
CA PRO A 221 9.78 36.71 -5.34
C PRO A 221 10.91 37.21 -6.23
N THR A 222 10.96 36.72 -7.47
CA THR A 222 11.81 37.29 -8.52
C THR A 222 11.25 38.63 -9.01
N GLU A 223 12.08 39.45 -9.63
CA GLU A 223 11.68 40.74 -10.21
C GLU A 223 10.52 40.58 -11.21
N GLU A 224 10.56 39.53 -12.05
CA GLU A 224 9.49 39.19 -12.99
C GLU A 224 8.17 38.84 -12.28
N GLN A 225 8.24 38.14 -11.15
CA GLN A 225 7.07 37.79 -10.37
C GLN A 225 6.43 39.01 -9.71
N LEU A 226 7.25 39.95 -9.23
CA LEU A 226 6.77 41.23 -8.68
C LEU A 226 6.07 42.06 -9.74
N GLN A 227 6.65 42.17 -10.94
CA GLN A 227 6.06 42.91 -12.05
C GLN A 227 4.72 42.31 -12.51
N HIS A 228 4.61 40.98 -12.52
CA HIS A 228 3.41 40.31 -13.05
C HIS A 228 2.31 40.10 -12.00
N PHE A 229 2.66 39.90 -10.72
CA PHE A 229 1.70 39.54 -9.67
C PHE A 229 1.58 40.57 -8.53
N GLY A 230 2.41 41.62 -8.50
CA GLY A 230 2.36 42.64 -7.44
C GLY A 230 2.53 42.05 -6.05
N GLU A 231 1.67 42.45 -5.11
CA GLU A 231 1.67 41.97 -3.72
C GLU A 231 1.50 40.43 -3.60
N ASP A 232 0.73 39.81 -4.50
CA ASP A 232 0.54 38.35 -4.51
C ASP A 232 1.83 37.58 -4.86
N ALA A 233 2.87 38.26 -5.35
CA ALA A 233 4.15 37.65 -5.70
C ALA A 233 4.82 36.99 -4.47
N HIS A 234 4.73 37.62 -3.29
CA HIS A 234 5.30 37.08 -2.05
C HIS A 234 4.64 35.75 -1.64
N ASP A 235 3.31 35.69 -1.67
CA ASP A 235 2.55 34.47 -1.38
C ASP A 235 2.87 33.35 -2.38
N ARG A 236 3.04 33.72 -3.67
CA ARG A 236 3.38 32.76 -4.73
C ARG A 236 4.78 32.19 -4.56
N ALA A 237 5.77 33.03 -4.30
CA ALA A 237 7.15 32.59 -4.05
C ALA A 237 7.23 31.66 -2.84
N TRP A 238 6.54 32.01 -1.75
CA TRP A 238 6.42 31.16 -0.57
C TRP A 238 5.76 29.82 -0.89
N CYS A 239 4.62 29.82 -1.60
CA CYS A 239 3.94 28.58 -1.97
C CYS A 239 4.80 27.70 -2.90
N GLN A 240 5.56 28.28 -3.82
CA GLN A 240 6.48 27.55 -4.69
C GLN A 240 7.61 26.90 -3.88
N ASN A 241 8.21 27.64 -2.95
CA ASN A 241 9.25 27.11 -2.06
C ASN A 241 8.73 25.92 -1.23
N VAL A 242 7.58 26.08 -0.56
CA VAL A 242 6.96 24.99 0.23
C VAL A 242 6.56 23.80 -0.64
N THR A 243 6.13 24.03 -1.87
CA THR A 243 5.84 22.94 -2.82
C THR A 243 7.11 22.19 -3.21
N SER A 244 8.24 22.88 -3.37
CA SER A 244 9.54 22.26 -3.64
C SER A 244 10.03 21.44 -2.46
N LEU A 245 9.92 21.96 -1.22
CA LEU A 245 10.25 21.19 -0.01
C LEU A 245 9.39 19.93 0.08
N LEU A 246 8.08 20.07 -0.16
CA LEU A 246 7.14 18.96 -0.15
C LEU A 246 7.46 17.90 -1.23
N GLN A 247 7.91 18.32 -2.41
CA GLN A 247 8.34 17.40 -3.47
C GLN A 247 9.49 16.51 -2.99
N THR A 248 10.49 17.09 -2.34
CA THR A 248 11.61 16.33 -1.78
C THR A 248 11.13 15.37 -0.68
N GLU A 249 10.26 15.83 0.23
CA GLU A 249 9.71 14.97 1.29
C GLU A 249 8.91 13.78 0.74
N ILE A 250 8.09 13.99 -0.28
CA ILE A 250 7.31 12.89 -0.87
C ILE A 250 8.22 11.94 -1.66
N ASN A 251 9.25 12.44 -2.36
CA ASN A 251 10.23 11.56 -3.03
C ASN A 251 10.98 10.68 -2.02
N ARG A 252 11.43 11.28 -0.91
CA ARG A 252 12.09 10.59 0.19
C ARG A 252 11.20 9.51 0.81
N THR A 253 9.95 9.86 1.14
CA THR A 253 8.99 8.99 1.83
C THR A 253 8.35 7.93 0.92
N SER A 254 8.26 8.15 -0.39
CA SER A 254 7.79 7.14 -1.36
C SER A 254 8.87 6.12 -1.75
N HIS A 255 10.14 6.40 -1.41
CA HIS A 255 11.31 5.69 -1.91
C HIS A 255 11.39 5.72 -3.44
N ALA A 256 11.26 6.92 -4.00
CA ALA A 256 11.39 7.16 -5.43
C ALA A 256 12.67 6.53 -6.00
N GLN A 257 12.56 5.94 -7.19
CA GLN A 257 13.67 5.40 -7.98
C GLN A 257 13.49 5.81 -9.44
N GLU A 258 14.60 5.93 -10.17
CA GLU A 258 14.60 6.28 -11.60
C GLU A 258 13.83 5.25 -12.44
N SER A 259 13.98 3.96 -12.12
CA SER A 259 13.27 2.88 -12.80
C SER A 259 12.66 1.84 -11.85
N TRP A 260 11.73 1.04 -12.39
CA TRP A 260 11.20 -0.14 -11.70
C TRP A 260 12.25 -1.23 -11.47
N GLU A 261 13.24 -1.34 -12.36
CA GLU A 261 14.36 -2.27 -12.21
C GLU A 261 15.22 -1.87 -11.01
N ASP A 262 15.58 -0.60 -10.88
CA ASP A 262 16.38 -0.11 -9.75
C ASP A 262 15.66 -0.32 -8.42
N ARG A 263 14.33 -0.10 -8.40
CA ARG A 263 13.51 -0.47 -7.26
C ARG A 263 13.63 -1.96 -6.95
N GLU A 264 13.47 -2.85 -7.92
CA GLU A 264 13.63 -4.29 -7.68
C GLU A 264 15.03 -4.64 -7.15
N LEU A 265 16.08 -4.00 -7.67
CA LEU A 265 17.45 -4.18 -7.24
C LEU A 265 17.65 -3.77 -5.77
N VAL A 266 17.16 -2.61 -5.35
CA VAL A 266 17.18 -2.17 -3.94
C VAL A 266 16.48 -3.19 -3.03
N TRP A 267 15.27 -3.63 -3.41
CA TRP A 267 14.51 -4.62 -2.65
C TRP A 267 15.20 -5.99 -2.61
N ARG A 268 15.98 -6.34 -3.64
CA ARG A 268 16.80 -7.56 -3.67
C ARG A 268 18.06 -7.41 -2.81
N ALA A 269 18.78 -6.30 -2.89
CA ALA A 269 19.96 -6.03 -2.08
C ALA A 269 19.62 -6.11 -0.59
N ARG A 270 18.52 -5.45 -0.18
CA ARG A 270 17.98 -5.57 1.17
C ARG A 270 17.69 -7.02 1.58
N ARG A 271 17.10 -7.84 0.70
CA ARG A 271 16.84 -9.28 0.99
C ARG A 271 18.15 -10.02 1.25
N MET A 272 19.19 -9.73 0.47
CA MET A 272 20.49 -10.37 0.58
C MET A 272 21.18 -10.00 1.90
N ILE A 273 21.20 -8.71 2.26
CA ILE A 273 21.76 -8.22 3.52
C ILE A 273 21.03 -8.83 4.72
N HIS A 274 19.68 -8.78 4.74
CA HIS A 274 18.87 -9.40 5.80
C HIS A 274 19.21 -10.88 6.00
N THR A 275 19.38 -11.58 4.89
CA THR A 275 19.67 -13.01 4.89
C THR A 275 21.02 -13.30 5.52
N ILE A 276 22.05 -12.48 5.30
CA ILE A 276 23.36 -12.66 5.94
C ILE A 276 23.31 -12.26 7.42
N ARG A 277 22.74 -11.10 7.74
CA ARG A 277 22.64 -10.62 9.12
C ARG A 277 21.85 -11.56 10.04
N SER A 278 20.84 -12.24 9.51
CA SER A 278 20.04 -13.22 10.28
C SER A 278 20.73 -14.58 10.52
N GLY A 279 21.91 -14.82 9.96
CA GLY A 279 22.63 -16.09 10.10
C GLY A 279 21.81 -17.31 9.66
N GLU A 280 21.86 -18.40 10.44
CA GLU A 280 21.19 -19.67 10.13
C GLU A 280 19.66 -19.63 10.31
N LYS A 281 19.15 -18.79 11.22
CA LYS A 281 17.72 -18.69 11.53
C LYS A 281 17.13 -17.42 10.92
N VAL A 282 16.93 -17.43 9.59
CA VAL A 282 16.23 -16.32 8.92
C VAL A 282 14.77 -16.27 9.36
N SER A 283 14.44 -15.27 10.18
CA SER A 283 13.06 -14.97 10.55
C SER A 283 12.34 -14.25 9.40
N LYS A 284 11.01 -14.43 9.36
CA LYS A 284 10.16 -13.60 8.50
C LYS A 284 10.09 -12.21 9.14
N ILE A 285 10.51 -11.20 8.40
CA ILE A 285 10.35 -9.79 8.79
C ILE A 285 8.96 -9.28 8.46
N GLU A 286 8.51 -8.32 9.25
CA GLU A 286 7.34 -7.51 8.94
C GLU A 286 7.59 -6.62 7.73
N TYR A 287 6.53 -6.18 7.06
CA TYR A 287 6.66 -5.38 5.86
C TYR A 287 7.21 -3.99 6.16
N LYS A 288 6.86 -3.39 7.31
CA LYS A 288 7.47 -2.12 7.77
C LYS A 288 9.00 -2.20 7.89
N GLU A 289 9.52 -3.30 8.46
CA GLU A 289 10.96 -3.54 8.59
C GLU A 289 11.61 -3.73 7.22
N ALA A 290 10.89 -4.38 6.29
CA ALA A 290 11.34 -4.52 4.92
C ALA A 290 11.39 -3.18 4.18
N VAL A 291 10.44 -2.28 4.44
CA VAL A 291 10.46 -0.91 3.90
C VAL A 291 11.64 -0.13 4.51
N LEU A 292 11.83 -0.13 5.82
CA LEU A 292 12.96 0.52 6.48
C LEU A 292 14.31 0.01 5.93
N GLY A 293 14.46 -1.31 5.81
CA GLY A 293 15.66 -1.88 5.20
C GLY A 293 15.87 -1.43 3.74
N SER A 294 14.79 -1.22 2.98
CA SER A 294 14.88 -0.65 1.63
C SER A 294 15.33 0.81 1.66
N ARG A 295 14.84 1.60 2.63
CA ARG A 295 15.26 3.00 2.85
C ARG A 295 16.76 3.08 3.13
N ARG A 296 17.27 2.22 4.01
CA ARG A 296 18.70 2.12 4.36
C ARG A 296 19.58 1.79 3.15
N VAL A 297 19.18 0.80 2.35
CA VAL A 297 19.93 0.42 1.14
C VAL A 297 19.94 1.57 0.13
N ARG A 298 18.80 2.26 -0.05
CA ARG A 298 18.72 3.44 -0.92
C ARG A 298 19.69 4.54 -0.47
N ALA A 299 19.62 4.92 0.81
CA ALA A 299 20.45 5.96 1.38
C ALA A 299 21.95 5.65 1.25
N ALA A 300 22.37 4.42 1.59
CA ALA A 300 23.76 3.99 1.47
C ALA A 300 24.24 3.97 0.00
N TRP A 301 23.39 3.49 -0.92
CA TRP A 301 23.73 3.44 -2.34
C TRP A 301 23.86 4.85 -2.95
N GLN A 302 22.92 5.74 -2.68
CA GLN A 302 22.97 7.14 -3.13
C GLN A 302 24.21 7.86 -2.56
N TYR A 303 24.48 7.69 -1.26
CA TYR A 303 25.67 8.25 -0.63
C TYR A 303 26.96 7.74 -1.30
N LEU A 304 27.07 6.43 -1.52
CA LEU A 304 28.25 5.86 -2.19
C LEU A 304 28.35 6.32 -3.65
N SER A 305 27.23 6.51 -4.35
CA SER A 305 27.24 6.94 -5.76
C SER A 305 27.88 8.32 -5.96
N VAL A 306 27.71 9.20 -4.96
CA VAL A 306 28.26 10.56 -4.93
C VAL A 306 29.71 10.55 -4.46
N ASN A 307 30.01 9.79 -3.39
CA ASN A 307 31.34 9.82 -2.74
C ASN A 307 32.36 8.86 -3.37
N ASP A 308 31.92 7.76 -3.97
CA ASP A 308 32.76 6.75 -4.65
C ASP A 308 31.99 6.14 -5.84
N SER A 309 31.82 6.95 -6.89
CA SER A 309 31.09 6.56 -8.10
C SER A 309 31.71 5.32 -8.78
N LYS A 310 33.04 5.18 -8.72
CA LYS A 310 33.74 4.06 -9.37
C LYS A 310 33.42 2.73 -8.69
N ARG A 311 33.53 2.66 -7.36
CA ARG A 311 33.19 1.46 -6.60
C ARG A 311 31.69 1.15 -6.71
N THR A 312 30.85 2.17 -6.67
CA THR A 312 29.39 2.01 -6.83
C THR A 312 29.04 1.32 -8.15
N LYS A 313 29.58 1.81 -9.28
CA LYS A 313 29.34 1.21 -10.61
C LYS A 313 29.80 -0.25 -10.68
N GLN A 314 30.97 -0.57 -10.10
CA GLN A 314 31.47 -1.95 -10.08
C GLN A 314 30.57 -2.90 -9.29
N ILE A 315 30.09 -2.47 -8.12
CA ILE A 315 29.16 -3.26 -7.30
C ILE A 315 27.84 -3.41 -8.03
N GLU A 316 27.32 -2.34 -8.63
CA GLU A 316 26.07 -2.33 -9.38
C GLU A 316 26.11 -3.29 -10.57
N GLU A 317 27.16 -3.24 -11.40
CA GLU A 317 27.33 -4.15 -12.54
C GLU A 317 27.38 -5.62 -12.11
N ARG A 318 28.18 -5.93 -11.08
CA ARG A 318 28.26 -7.30 -10.52
C ARG A 318 26.92 -7.75 -9.96
N PHE A 319 26.20 -6.85 -9.29
CA PHE A 319 24.89 -7.11 -8.71
C PHE A 319 23.83 -7.34 -9.79
N LYS A 320 23.79 -6.52 -10.85
CA LYS A 320 22.91 -6.68 -12.03
C LYS A 320 23.20 -7.98 -12.79
N LYS A 321 24.49 -8.33 -12.98
CA LYS A 321 24.87 -9.62 -13.60
C LYS A 321 24.38 -10.81 -12.78
N HIS A 322 24.66 -10.81 -11.47
CA HIS A 322 24.09 -11.80 -10.54
C HIS A 322 22.57 -11.75 -10.52
N HIS A 323 21.99 -10.57 -10.79
CA HIS A 323 20.55 -10.40 -10.87
C HIS A 323 19.94 -11.27 -11.94
N HIS A 324 20.36 -11.03 -13.18
CA HIS A 324 19.90 -11.73 -14.36
C HIS A 324 20.24 -13.22 -14.33
N GLU A 325 21.37 -13.62 -13.73
CA GLU A 325 21.69 -15.04 -13.57
C GLU A 325 20.65 -15.76 -12.72
N MET A 326 20.28 -15.17 -11.56
CA MET A 326 19.25 -15.72 -10.67
C MET A 326 17.86 -15.75 -11.33
N GLU A 327 17.54 -14.78 -12.19
CA GLU A 327 16.29 -14.77 -12.96
C GLU A 327 16.28 -15.84 -14.06
N ARG A 328 17.37 -15.96 -14.83
CA ARG A 328 17.55 -16.98 -15.87
C ARG A 328 17.37 -18.37 -15.29
N ILE A 329 18.00 -18.64 -14.15
CA ILE A 329 17.85 -19.91 -13.45
C ILE A 329 16.57 -19.97 -12.63
N GLN A 330 15.71 -18.95 -12.57
CA GLN A 330 14.46 -18.88 -11.79
C GLN A 330 14.64 -19.27 -10.32
N LEU A 331 15.64 -18.71 -9.64
CA LEU A 331 15.86 -18.89 -8.20
C LEU A 331 15.68 -17.59 -7.44
N ARG A 332 15.24 -17.71 -6.19
CA ARG A 332 15.13 -16.59 -5.25
C ARG A 332 16.26 -16.66 -4.21
N SER A 333 16.66 -15.52 -3.65
CA SER A 333 17.80 -15.45 -2.72
C SER A 333 17.71 -16.42 -1.53
N TRP A 334 16.53 -16.56 -0.92
CA TRP A 334 16.31 -17.49 0.20
C TRP A 334 16.32 -18.97 -0.21
N GLU A 335 16.25 -19.27 -1.51
CA GLU A 335 16.26 -20.64 -2.03
C GLU A 335 17.67 -21.23 -2.03
N LEU A 336 18.71 -20.40 -2.03
CA LEU A 336 20.11 -20.80 -1.98
C LEU A 336 20.53 -21.40 -0.63
N LYS A 337 19.87 -20.99 0.46
CA LYS A 337 20.15 -21.51 1.82
C LYS A 337 19.70 -22.97 2.02
N ASP A 338 20.28 -23.65 3.00
CA ASP A 338 19.84 -24.97 3.46
C ASP A 338 19.74 -26.04 2.36
N ARG A 339 20.61 -25.98 1.33
CA ARG A 339 20.57 -26.93 0.21
C ARG A 339 20.51 -28.37 0.68
N LYS A 340 21.39 -28.77 1.62
CA LYS A 340 21.45 -30.13 2.20
C LYS A 340 20.10 -30.58 2.78
N ARG A 341 19.43 -29.71 3.55
CA ARG A 341 18.10 -29.98 4.11
C ARG A 341 17.04 -30.07 3.01
N LYS A 342 17.07 -29.16 2.04
CA LYS A 342 16.11 -29.08 0.93
C LYS A 342 16.17 -30.28 0.00
N ILE A 343 17.34 -30.87 -0.24
CA ILE A 343 17.53 -32.08 -1.07
C ILE A 343 17.33 -33.39 -0.31
N SER A 344 17.08 -33.35 1.01
CA SER A 344 16.91 -34.57 1.80
C SER A 344 15.68 -35.38 1.40
N LYS A 345 15.75 -36.71 1.58
CA LYS A 345 14.60 -37.62 1.34
C LYS A 345 13.41 -37.28 2.23
N SER A 346 13.65 -36.91 3.50
CA SER A 346 12.61 -36.49 4.44
C SER A 346 11.86 -35.24 3.95
N SER A 347 12.58 -34.23 3.45
CA SER A 347 11.96 -33.04 2.85
C SER A 347 11.11 -33.39 1.63
N PHE A 348 11.57 -34.31 0.78
CA PHE A 348 10.77 -34.77 -0.36
C PHE A 348 9.46 -35.42 0.09
N VAL A 349 9.54 -36.44 0.96
CA VAL A 349 8.36 -37.18 1.45
C VAL A 349 7.37 -36.24 2.15
N LYS A 350 7.87 -35.32 3.00
CA LYS A 350 7.03 -34.33 3.67
C LYS A 350 6.29 -33.42 2.69
N ASN A 351 6.98 -32.85 1.70
CA ASN A 351 6.33 -31.96 0.73
C ASN A 351 5.39 -32.75 -0.20
N LEU A 352 5.72 -33.99 -0.56
CA LEU A 352 4.84 -34.86 -1.33
C LEU A 352 3.56 -35.19 -0.57
N ALA A 353 3.66 -35.59 0.70
CA ALA A 353 2.50 -35.87 1.56
C ALA A 353 1.62 -34.63 1.74
N LEU A 354 2.21 -33.45 1.98
CA LEU A 354 1.46 -32.20 2.08
C LEU A 354 0.80 -31.80 0.76
N TRP A 355 1.46 -32.06 -0.37
CA TRP A 355 0.91 -31.81 -1.70
C TRP A 355 -0.28 -32.72 -1.96
N ILE A 356 -0.15 -34.03 -1.76
CA ILE A 356 -1.23 -35.02 -1.91
C ILE A 356 -2.40 -34.66 -0.99
N TRP A 357 -2.14 -34.45 0.31
CA TRP A 357 -3.18 -34.08 1.27
C TRP A 357 -3.93 -32.82 0.84
N SER A 358 -3.21 -31.77 0.43
CA SER A 358 -3.83 -30.52 -0.02
C SER A 358 -4.65 -30.74 -1.29
N ALA A 359 -4.14 -31.53 -2.24
CA ALA A 359 -4.82 -31.85 -3.49
C ALA A 359 -6.10 -32.65 -3.24
N SER A 360 -6.08 -33.65 -2.35
CA SER A 360 -7.25 -34.46 -2.00
C SER A 360 -8.39 -33.61 -1.42
N TRP A 361 -8.08 -32.73 -0.46
CA TRP A 361 -9.09 -31.79 0.07
C TRP A 361 -9.55 -30.78 -0.97
N MET A 362 -8.68 -30.43 -1.92
CA MET A 362 -9.04 -29.54 -3.02
C MET A 362 -9.94 -30.19 -4.08
N LEU A 363 -10.09 -31.51 -4.12
CA LEU A 363 -11.07 -32.18 -4.98
C LEU A 363 -12.46 -32.29 -4.32
N GLY A 364 -12.56 -31.97 -3.02
CA GLY A 364 -13.78 -32.12 -2.23
C GLY A 364 -14.67 -30.88 -2.18
N PHE A 365 -15.65 -30.94 -1.27
CA PHE A 365 -16.69 -29.93 -1.09
C PHE A 365 -16.17 -28.49 -0.91
N VAL A 366 -15.04 -28.32 -0.22
CA VAL A 366 -14.45 -26.99 0.05
C VAL A 366 -14.08 -26.26 -1.24
N THR A 367 -13.41 -26.91 -2.18
CA THR A 367 -13.04 -26.24 -3.44
C THR A 367 -14.23 -26.07 -4.35
N TRP A 368 -15.09 -27.07 -4.50
CA TRP A 368 -16.27 -26.93 -5.36
C TRP A 368 -17.19 -25.82 -4.89
N SER A 369 -17.46 -25.73 -3.59
CA SER A 369 -18.21 -24.61 -3.01
C SER A 369 -17.51 -23.27 -3.24
N ALA A 370 -16.18 -23.20 -3.07
CA ALA A 370 -15.42 -21.99 -3.36
C ALA A 370 -15.48 -21.61 -4.84
N MET A 371 -15.34 -22.56 -5.77
CA MET A 371 -15.37 -22.30 -7.21
C MET A 371 -16.75 -21.84 -7.69
N ILE A 372 -17.83 -22.44 -7.19
CA ILE A 372 -19.19 -21.99 -7.48
C ILE A 372 -19.40 -20.58 -6.93
N ALA A 373 -18.98 -20.33 -5.69
CA ALA A 373 -19.19 -19.04 -5.04
C ALA A 373 -18.31 -17.90 -5.57
N THR A 374 -17.18 -18.18 -6.21
CA THR A 374 -16.19 -17.15 -6.57
C THR A 374 -15.83 -17.12 -8.05
N GLY A 375 -15.97 -18.22 -8.77
CA GLY A 375 -15.52 -18.36 -10.15
C GLY A 375 -16.19 -17.38 -11.11
N VAL A 376 -17.53 -17.28 -11.05
CA VAL A 376 -18.29 -16.37 -11.92
C VAL A 376 -17.96 -14.90 -11.63
N PRO A 377 -18.04 -14.39 -10.37
CA PRO A 377 -17.62 -13.03 -10.06
C PRO A 377 -16.16 -12.75 -10.45
N TYR A 378 -15.25 -13.68 -10.20
CA TYR A 378 -13.84 -13.52 -10.55
C TYR A 378 -13.64 -13.33 -12.07
N LEU A 379 -14.23 -14.20 -12.89
CA LEU A 379 -14.14 -14.10 -14.34
C LEU A 379 -14.77 -12.81 -14.86
N PHE A 380 -15.91 -12.41 -14.29
CA PHE A 380 -16.59 -11.19 -14.67
C PHE A 380 -15.80 -9.93 -14.29
N VAL A 381 -15.24 -9.87 -13.09
CA VAL A 381 -14.32 -8.79 -12.68
C VAL A 381 -13.11 -8.73 -13.61
N ARG A 382 -12.51 -9.88 -13.93
CA ARG A 382 -11.36 -9.96 -14.85
C ARG A 382 -11.73 -9.44 -16.25
N TYR A 383 -12.91 -9.78 -16.74
CA TYR A 383 -13.43 -9.29 -18.01
C TYR A 383 -13.63 -7.76 -18.01
N LEU A 384 -14.34 -7.22 -17.01
CA LEU A 384 -14.58 -5.78 -16.89
C LEU A 384 -13.27 -4.98 -16.76
N VAL A 385 -12.34 -5.45 -15.93
CA VAL A 385 -11.03 -4.81 -15.75
C VAL A 385 -10.24 -4.86 -17.05
N ARG A 386 -10.24 -6.00 -17.78
CA ARG A 386 -9.54 -6.13 -19.07
C ARG A 386 -10.08 -5.16 -20.12
N ILE A 387 -11.39 -4.92 -20.16
CA ILE A 387 -11.99 -3.96 -21.08
C ILE A 387 -11.51 -2.55 -20.74
N LYS A 388 -11.60 -2.16 -19.46
CA LYS A 388 -11.25 -0.80 -19.05
C LYS A 388 -9.75 -0.52 -19.10
N SER A 389 -8.91 -1.50 -18.78
CA SER A 389 -7.44 -1.36 -18.76
C SER A 389 -6.82 -1.27 -20.17
N ARG A 390 -7.62 -1.34 -21.24
CA ARG A 390 -7.14 -1.04 -22.61
C ARG A 390 -6.81 0.43 -22.79
N HIS A 391 -7.46 1.32 -22.04
CA HIS A 391 -7.12 2.74 -22.01
C HIS A 391 -6.00 2.96 -20.98
N GLU A 392 -4.95 3.66 -21.41
CA GLU A 392 -3.76 3.95 -20.60
C GLU A 392 -4.11 4.67 -19.29
N ASP A 393 -5.03 5.64 -19.35
CA ASP A 393 -5.53 6.42 -18.20
C ASP A 393 -6.12 5.57 -17.07
N ASN A 394 -6.57 4.34 -17.38
CA ASN A 394 -7.18 3.44 -16.41
C ASN A 394 -6.19 2.46 -15.77
N LYS A 395 -4.92 2.42 -16.22
CA LYS A 395 -3.92 1.45 -15.71
C LYS A 395 -3.62 1.68 -14.23
N ALA A 396 -3.48 2.93 -13.80
CA ALA A 396 -3.29 3.29 -12.38
C ALA A 396 -4.47 2.84 -11.49
N GLY A 397 -5.68 2.76 -12.05
CA GLY A 397 -6.90 2.38 -11.34
C GLY A 397 -7.18 0.87 -11.26
N ILE A 398 -6.31 -0.02 -11.77
CA ILE A 398 -6.63 -1.46 -11.88
C ILE A 398 -6.99 -2.09 -10.52
N GLY A 399 -6.19 -1.83 -9.48
CA GLY A 399 -6.45 -2.34 -8.14
C GLY A 399 -7.80 -1.84 -7.59
N SER A 400 -8.07 -0.55 -7.79
CA SER A 400 -9.32 0.10 -7.39
C SER A 400 -10.54 -0.50 -8.10
N MET A 401 -10.44 -0.76 -9.41
CA MET A 401 -11.51 -1.38 -10.18
C MET A 401 -11.79 -2.80 -9.72
N LYS A 402 -10.73 -3.61 -9.52
CA LYS A 402 -10.88 -4.97 -8.98
C LYS A 402 -11.61 -4.95 -7.64
N LEU A 403 -11.21 -4.05 -6.74
CA LEU A 403 -11.82 -3.92 -5.43
C LEU A 403 -13.30 -3.51 -5.53
N LEU A 404 -13.59 -2.42 -6.25
CA LEU A 404 -14.94 -1.86 -6.37
C LEU A 404 -15.91 -2.87 -7.00
N TYR A 405 -15.51 -3.51 -8.11
CA TYR A 405 -16.32 -4.53 -8.75
C TYR A 405 -16.52 -5.74 -7.85
N SER A 406 -15.50 -6.15 -7.07
CA SER A 406 -15.62 -7.28 -6.16
C SER A 406 -16.60 -7.02 -5.02
N VAL A 407 -16.56 -5.82 -4.42
CA VAL A 407 -17.48 -5.43 -3.33
C VAL A 407 -18.94 -5.45 -3.78
N ALA A 408 -19.22 -5.13 -5.05
CA ALA A 408 -20.57 -5.17 -5.59
C ALA A 408 -20.99 -6.58 -6.04
N LEU A 409 -20.15 -7.28 -6.82
CA LEU A 409 -20.53 -8.51 -7.51
C LEU A 409 -20.58 -9.74 -6.61
N TYR A 410 -19.65 -9.86 -5.66
CA TYR A 410 -19.57 -11.07 -4.82
C TYR A 410 -20.80 -11.23 -3.92
N PRO A 411 -21.25 -10.22 -3.15
CA PRO A 411 -22.43 -10.36 -2.29
C PRO A 411 -23.71 -10.65 -3.09
N LEU A 412 -23.86 -10.03 -4.27
CA LEU A 412 -24.98 -10.29 -5.17
C LEU A 412 -24.98 -11.74 -5.65
N TRP A 413 -23.83 -12.21 -6.15
CA TRP A 413 -23.67 -13.59 -6.61
C TRP A 413 -23.86 -14.61 -5.48
N TRP A 414 -23.30 -14.36 -4.30
CA TRP A 414 -23.48 -15.22 -3.13
C TRP A 414 -24.95 -15.35 -2.74
N SER A 415 -25.70 -14.25 -2.80
CA SER A 415 -27.13 -14.24 -2.50
C SER A 415 -27.90 -15.07 -3.52
N ILE A 416 -27.63 -14.87 -4.82
CA ILE A 416 -28.24 -15.65 -5.90
C ILE A 416 -27.93 -17.14 -5.73
N CYS A 417 -26.66 -17.51 -5.58
CA CYS A 417 -26.26 -18.91 -5.39
C CYS A 417 -26.87 -19.52 -4.13
N ALA A 418 -26.89 -18.78 -3.02
CA ALA A 418 -27.44 -19.29 -1.77
C ALA A 418 -28.95 -19.52 -1.83
N ILE A 419 -29.70 -18.60 -2.45
CA ILE A 419 -31.14 -18.72 -2.63
C ILE A 419 -31.45 -19.89 -3.56
N SER A 420 -30.83 -19.92 -4.73
CA SER A 420 -31.07 -20.98 -5.72
C SER A 420 -30.68 -22.36 -5.20
N LEU A 421 -29.50 -22.48 -4.56
CA LEU A 421 -29.03 -23.76 -4.05
C LEU A 421 -29.77 -24.19 -2.77
N GLY A 422 -30.12 -23.24 -1.90
CA GLY A 422 -30.93 -23.53 -0.72
C GLY A 422 -32.31 -24.08 -1.12
N TRP A 423 -32.98 -23.42 -2.06
CA TRP A 423 -34.24 -23.91 -2.63
C TRP A 423 -34.06 -25.28 -3.29
N PHE A 424 -33.03 -25.47 -4.11
CA PHE A 424 -32.78 -26.74 -4.80
C PHE A 424 -32.50 -27.89 -3.83
N ILE A 425 -31.79 -27.65 -2.72
CA ILE A 425 -31.45 -28.71 -1.75
C ILE A 425 -32.65 -29.06 -0.85
N ALA A 426 -33.41 -28.05 -0.41
CA ALA A 426 -34.31 -28.20 0.73
C ALA A 426 -35.77 -27.79 0.50
N SER A 427 -36.13 -27.34 -0.71
CA SER A 427 -37.54 -27.15 -1.04
C SER A 427 -38.22 -28.49 -1.29
N ALA A 428 -39.43 -28.67 -0.75
CA ALA A 428 -40.28 -29.82 -1.06
C ALA A 428 -40.68 -29.88 -2.54
N SER A 429 -40.69 -28.74 -3.23
CA SER A 429 -40.97 -28.64 -4.66
C SER A 429 -39.72 -28.85 -5.54
N SER A 430 -38.57 -29.19 -4.95
CA SER A 430 -37.33 -29.37 -5.70
C SER A 430 -37.32 -30.73 -6.40
N PRO A 431 -36.89 -30.80 -7.68
CA PRO A 431 -36.67 -32.07 -8.36
C PRO A 431 -35.67 -32.99 -7.64
N LEU A 432 -34.86 -32.45 -6.72
CA LEU A 432 -33.89 -33.22 -5.95
C LEU A 432 -34.54 -34.21 -4.98
N GLN A 433 -35.78 -33.95 -4.56
CA GLN A 433 -36.51 -34.81 -3.61
C GLN A 433 -36.90 -36.16 -4.24
N ASP A 434 -36.99 -36.21 -5.56
CA ASP A 434 -37.34 -37.44 -6.30
C ASP A 434 -36.15 -38.41 -6.42
N PHE A 435 -34.94 -38.00 -6.01
CA PHE A 435 -33.74 -38.81 -6.09
C PHE A 435 -33.26 -39.29 -4.72
N ASN A 436 -33.05 -40.62 -4.58
CA ASN A 436 -32.36 -41.19 -3.42
C ASN A 436 -30.86 -40.89 -3.50
N LEU A 437 -30.44 -39.76 -2.93
CA LEU A 437 -29.04 -39.36 -2.90
C LEU A 437 -28.26 -40.14 -1.83
N PRO A 438 -27.14 -40.79 -2.20
CA PRO A 438 -26.25 -41.39 -1.21
C PRO A 438 -25.50 -40.31 -0.43
N GLY A 439 -25.60 -40.32 0.90
CA GLY A 439 -24.78 -39.49 1.79
C GLY A 439 -25.50 -39.01 3.05
N LEU A 440 -24.72 -38.70 4.09
CA LEU A 440 -25.24 -38.25 5.40
C LEU A 440 -25.64 -36.76 5.43
N ILE A 441 -25.15 -35.95 4.49
CA ILE A 441 -25.22 -34.48 4.57
C ILE A 441 -26.46 -33.92 3.86
N LEU A 442 -26.75 -34.39 2.66
CA LEU A 442 -27.88 -33.91 1.84
C LEU A 442 -29.24 -34.14 2.52
N PRO A 443 -29.53 -35.34 3.09
CA PRO A 443 -30.78 -35.56 3.81
C PRO A 443 -30.94 -34.66 5.05
N VAL A 444 -29.84 -34.39 5.77
CA VAL A 444 -29.85 -33.49 6.93
C VAL A 444 -30.14 -32.05 6.52
N LEU A 445 -29.55 -31.58 5.42
CA LEU A 445 -29.81 -30.23 4.90
C LEU A 445 -31.23 -30.10 4.32
N ALA A 446 -31.76 -31.15 3.69
CA ALA A 446 -33.12 -31.16 3.16
C ALA A 446 -34.20 -31.07 4.26
N ALA A 447 -33.88 -31.49 5.49
CA ALA A 447 -34.77 -31.35 6.65
C ALA A 447 -34.89 -29.91 7.18
N ILE A 448 -33.98 -29.01 6.79
CA ILE A 448 -33.96 -27.62 7.24
C ILE A 448 -34.78 -26.77 6.24
N PRO A 449 -35.65 -25.85 6.68
CA PRO A 449 -36.32 -24.93 5.76
C PRO A 449 -35.35 -24.22 4.82
N TRP A 450 -35.65 -24.25 3.51
CA TRP A 450 -34.73 -23.75 2.48
C TRP A 450 -34.23 -22.31 2.69
N PRO A 451 -35.00 -21.34 3.26
CA PRO A 451 -34.47 -20.00 3.52
C PRO A 451 -33.35 -20.01 4.57
N LEU A 452 -33.43 -20.91 5.57
CA LEU A 452 -32.38 -21.08 6.57
C LEU A 452 -31.14 -21.74 5.95
N VAL A 453 -31.33 -22.71 5.05
CA VAL A 453 -30.22 -23.29 4.26
C VAL A 453 -29.53 -22.20 3.43
N SER A 454 -30.29 -21.31 2.79
CA SER A 454 -29.73 -20.16 2.07
C SER A 454 -28.89 -19.25 2.97
N ILE A 455 -29.37 -18.92 4.18
CA ILE A 455 -28.58 -18.10 5.13
C ILE A 455 -27.27 -18.81 5.52
N ILE A 456 -27.31 -20.11 5.79
CA ILE A 456 -26.12 -20.92 6.09
C ILE A 456 -25.14 -20.85 4.91
N LEU A 457 -25.63 -20.98 3.68
CA LEU A 457 -24.81 -20.93 2.46
C LEU A 457 -24.16 -19.56 2.26
N VAL A 458 -24.87 -18.45 2.49
CA VAL A 458 -24.30 -17.09 2.43
C VAL A 458 -23.10 -16.94 3.37
N ILE A 459 -23.15 -17.56 4.55
CA ILE A 459 -22.05 -17.56 5.52
C ILE A 459 -20.95 -18.54 5.10
N TRP A 460 -21.31 -19.70 4.54
CA TRP A 460 -20.38 -20.73 4.10
C TRP A 460 -19.49 -20.30 2.93
N TRP A 461 -20.03 -19.57 1.95
CA TRP A 461 -19.29 -19.13 0.75
C TRP A 461 -17.96 -18.42 1.03
N PRO A 462 -17.90 -17.36 1.86
CA PRO A 462 -16.62 -16.74 2.20
C PRO A 462 -15.70 -17.66 3.01
N ILE A 463 -16.26 -18.57 3.82
CA ILE A 463 -15.47 -19.54 4.61
C ILE A 463 -14.80 -20.55 3.69
N SER A 464 -15.54 -21.14 2.76
CA SER A 464 -15.00 -22.12 1.81
C SER A 464 -13.95 -21.50 0.90
N ALA A 465 -14.16 -20.27 0.42
CA ALA A 465 -13.17 -19.52 -0.35
C ALA A 465 -11.86 -19.33 0.44
N ARG A 466 -11.95 -18.98 1.73
CA ARG A 466 -10.76 -18.84 2.60
C ARG A 466 -10.05 -20.16 2.84
N LEU A 467 -10.80 -21.25 3.08
CA LEU A 467 -10.23 -22.59 3.25
C LEU A 467 -9.54 -23.05 1.96
N HIS A 468 -10.16 -22.83 0.81
CA HIS A 468 -9.57 -23.11 -0.50
C HIS A 468 -8.25 -22.35 -0.69
N LEU A 469 -8.19 -21.04 -0.38
CA LEU A 469 -6.95 -20.27 -0.46
C LEU A 469 -5.85 -20.82 0.45
N LYS A 470 -6.19 -21.30 1.65
CA LYS A 470 -5.22 -21.95 2.56
C LYS A 470 -4.71 -23.28 1.99
N LEU A 471 -5.59 -24.10 1.42
CA LEU A 471 -5.22 -25.35 0.77
C LEU A 471 -4.35 -25.10 -0.46
N TYR A 472 -4.75 -24.16 -1.33
CA TYR A 472 -4.00 -23.77 -2.51
C TYR A 472 -2.61 -23.22 -2.14
N GLN A 473 -2.50 -22.41 -1.09
CA GLN A 473 -1.21 -21.93 -0.59
C GLN A 473 -0.29 -23.09 -0.15
N ARG A 474 -0.82 -24.07 0.57
CA ARG A 474 -0.06 -25.26 1.01
C ARG A 474 0.35 -26.12 -0.18
N LEU A 475 -0.58 -26.38 -1.10
CA LEU A 475 -0.33 -27.11 -2.35
C LEU A 475 0.79 -26.44 -3.15
N SER A 476 0.67 -25.13 -3.39
CA SER A 476 1.63 -24.35 -4.18
C SER A 476 3.02 -24.31 -3.54
N LYS A 477 3.11 -24.12 -2.22
CA LYS A 477 4.38 -24.17 -1.49
C LYS A 477 5.02 -25.55 -1.58
N SER A 478 4.23 -26.61 -1.39
CA SER A 478 4.73 -27.98 -1.42
C SER A 478 5.19 -28.37 -2.82
N TRP A 479 4.41 -28.02 -3.85
CA TRP A 479 4.78 -28.20 -5.26
C TRP A 479 6.07 -27.45 -5.60
N LYS A 480 6.18 -26.19 -5.18
CA LYS A 480 7.38 -25.38 -5.37
C LYS A 480 8.61 -26.04 -4.74
N ASN A 481 8.48 -26.55 -3.51
CA ASN A 481 9.58 -27.24 -2.83
C ASN A 481 9.96 -28.56 -3.53
N LEU A 482 9.00 -29.31 -4.07
CA LEU A 482 9.25 -30.51 -4.86
C LEU A 482 9.99 -30.17 -6.17
N ARG A 483 9.54 -29.15 -6.91
CA ARG A 483 10.23 -28.68 -8.12
C ARG A 483 11.65 -28.20 -7.80
N LEU A 484 11.82 -27.47 -6.70
CA LEU A 484 13.13 -27.05 -6.23
C LEU A 484 14.00 -28.27 -5.90
N TRP A 485 13.47 -29.31 -5.25
CA TRP A 485 14.20 -30.54 -4.94
C TRP A 485 14.80 -31.17 -6.20
N PHE A 486 14.03 -31.30 -7.29
CA PHE A 486 14.54 -31.84 -8.56
C PHE A 486 15.62 -30.94 -9.17
N LYS A 487 15.37 -29.63 -9.19
CA LYS A 487 16.29 -28.63 -9.73
C LYS A 487 17.63 -28.57 -8.98
N LEU A 488 17.61 -28.70 -7.64
CA LEU A 488 18.82 -28.74 -6.82
C LEU A 488 19.68 -30.00 -7.09
N ARG A 489 19.12 -31.03 -7.73
CA ARG A 489 19.76 -32.32 -8.04
C ARG A 489 20.05 -32.53 -9.52
N SER A 490 19.65 -31.62 -10.42
CA SER A 490 19.80 -31.81 -11.87
C SER A 490 21.24 -31.68 -12.37
N GLY A 491 22.18 -31.19 -11.55
CA GLY A 491 23.56 -30.93 -11.96
C GLY A 491 23.74 -29.74 -12.92
N GLN A 492 22.65 -29.09 -13.34
CA GLN A 492 22.66 -28.02 -14.34
C GLN A 492 23.13 -26.65 -13.80
N ILE A 493 23.36 -26.53 -12.49
CA ILE A 493 23.64 -25.26 -11.81
C ILE A 493 24.92 -25.45 -10.99
N GLU A 494 25.91 -24.61 -11.24
CA GLU A 494 27.15 -24.50 -10.47
C GLU A 494 26.87 -23.88 -9.09
N TRP A 495 26.33 -24.70 -8.18
CA TRP A 495 25.80 -24.24 -6.89
C TRP A 495 26.81 -23.55 -5.99
N GLU A 496 28.05 -24.06 -5.97
CA GLU A 496 29.11 -23.51 -5.12
C GLU A 496 29.52 -22.13 -5.60
N ALA A 497 29.74 -21.96 -6.91
CA ALA A 497 30.04 -20.67 -7.52
C ALA A 497 28.91 -19.67 -7.29
N LEU A 498 27.66 -20.07 -7.54
CA LEU A 498 26.48 -19.21 -7.36
C LEU A 498 26.31 -18.78 -5.88
N THR A 499 26.50 -19.71 -4.94
CA THR A 499 26.37 -19.41 -3.52
C THR A 499 27.50 -18.50 -3.03
N LYS A 500 28.74 -18.75 -3.49
CA LYS A 500 29.91 -17.91 -3.18
C LYS A 500 29.73 -16.49 -3.73
N ALA A 501 29.29 -16.34 -4.97
CA ALA A 501 28.99 -15.03 -5.57
C ALA A 501 27.89 -14.30 -4.80
N HIS A 502 26.81 -15.01 -4.44
CA HIS A 502 25.71 -14.44 -3.66
C HIS A 502 26.17 -13.99 -2.26
N GLN A 503 26.96 -14.79 -1.57
CA GLN A 503 27.48 -14.47 -0.24
C GLN A 503 28.46 -13.31 -0.29
N SER A 504 29.40 -13.32 -1.23
CA SER A 504 30.39 -12.25 -1.41
C SER A 504 29.71 -10.90 -1.65
N LEU A 505 28.76 -10.82 -2.60
CA LEU A 505 28.01 -9.59 -2.85
C LEU A 505 27.21 -9.13 -1.63
N ALA A 506 26.56 -10.06 -0.94
CA ALA A 506 25.75 -9.74 0.22
C ALA A 506 26.60 -9.27 1.42
N MET A 507 27.79 -9.84 1.62
CA MET A 507 28.74 -9.42 2.66
C MET A 507 29.30 -8.04 2.34
N GLU A 508 29.70 -7.79 1.09
CA GLU A 508 30.21 -6.49 0.64
C GLU A 508 29.18 -5.37 0.79
N MET A 509 27.91 -5.62 0.41
CA MET A 509 26.84 -4.66 0.64
C MET A 509 26.50 -4.47 2.13
N ALA A 510 26.60 -5.52 2.93
CA ALA A 510 26.37 -5.43 4.37
C ALA A 510 27.47 -4.61 5.06
N SER A 511 28.75 -4.85 4.72
CA SER A 511 29.89 -4.14 5.31
C SER A 511 29.86 -2.65 5.00
N ILE A 512 29.47 -2.25 3.77
CA ILE A 512 29.26 -0.83 3.44
C ILE A 512 28.28 -0.17 4.40
N GLY A 513 27.20 -0.87 4.75
CA GLY A 513 26.19 -0.35 5.67
C GLY A 513 26.53 -0.49 7.15
N ASP A 514 27.60 -1.17 7.51
CA ASP A 514 28.07 -1.32 8.89
C ASP A 514 28.92 -0.10 9.31
N ASP A 515 29.68 0.47 8.37
CA ASP A 515 30.51 1.67 8.61
C ASP A 515 29.71 2.97 8.63
N LEU A 516 28.49 2.96 8.09
CA LEU A 516 27.63 4.13 7.92
C LEU A 516 26.55 4.24 9.00
N LEU A 517 26.24 5.47 9.40
CA LEU A 517 25.02 5.80 10.11
C LEU A 517 23.87 5.92 9.10
N LEU A 518 22.82 5.12 9.25
CA LEU A 518 21.74 4.94 8.28
C LEU A 518 20.35 5.05 8.94
N PRO A 519 19.28 5.28 8.15
CA PRO A 519 17.92 5.37 8.66
C PRO A 519 17.52 4.24 9.62
N GLY A 520 17.01 4.60 10.79
CA GLY A 520 16.58 3.67 11.84
C GLY A 520 17.71 3.14 12.73
N ASP A 521 18.93 3.65 12.61
CA ASP A 521 19.93 3.53 13.68
C ASP A 521 19.53 4.40 14.89
N ALA A 522 20.02 4.08 16.09
CA ALA A 522 19.62 4.79 17.31
C ALA A 522 19.97 6.28 17.29
N ASP A 523 21.14 6.61 16.72
CA ASP A 523 21.63 7.98 16.62
C ASP A 523 21.24 8.66 15.30
N TRP A 524 20.38 8.01 14.49
CA TRP A 524 19.94 8.56 13.22
C TRP A 524 19.04 9.78 13.43
N VAL A 525 19.43 10.91 12.85
CA VAL A 525 18.60 12.11 12.78
C VAL A 525 18.01 12.22 11.38
N ASP A 526 16.68 12.26 11.28
CA ASP A 526 16.01 12.41 10.00
C ASP A 526 16.37 13.76 9.31
N PRO A 527 16.48 13.76 7.97
CA PRO A 527 16.88 14.95 7.21
C PRO A 527 15.92 16.12 7.44
N PRO A 528 16.43 17.38 7.50
CA PRO A 528 15.60 18.59 7.55
C PRO A 528 14.73 18.70 6.29
N ALA A 529 13.69 19.54 6.33
CA ALA A 529 12.76 19.66 5.21
C ALA A 529 13.49 20.03 3.92
N GLY A 530 13.25 19.28 2.84
CA GLY A 530 13.91 19.52 1.56
C GLY A 530 15.26 18.82 1.37
N LYS A 531 15.67 17.94 2.29
CA LYS A 531 16.86 17.09 2.18
C LYS A 531 16.49 15.62 2.08
N ASP A 532 17.25 14.84 1.30
CA ASP A 532 17.05 13.38 1.20
C ASP A 532 17.91 12.63 2.24
N ASP A 533 17.60 11.36 2.48
CA ASP A 533 18.26 10.52 3.48
C ASP A 533 19.77 10.43 3.26
N TRP A 534 20.22 10.31 2.01
CA TRP A 534 21.64 10.12 1.70
C TRP A 534 22.51 11.32 2.06
N GLU A 535 21.93 12.54 2.14
CA GLU A 535 22.65 13.75 2.51
C GLU A 535 23.00 13.79 4.01
N MET A 536 22.30 13.00 4.82
CA MET A 536 22.54 12.88 6.26
C MET A 536 23.40 11.65 6.61
N VAL A 537 23.70 10.80 5.63
CA VAL A 537 24.57 9.64 5.83
C VAL A 537 26.00 10.09 6.07
N HIS A 538 26.60 9.56 7.13
CA HIS A 538 28.00 9.79 7.48
C HIS A 538 28.57 8.53 8.15
N PHE A 539 29.89 8.47 8.32
CA PHE A 539 30.53 7.36 9.01
C PHE A 539 30.17 7.36 10.49
N ARG A 540 29.98 6.18 11.07
CA ARG A 540 29.82 6.03 12.51
C ARG A 540 31.08 6.56 13.19
N ALA A 541 30.91 7.32 14.28
CA ALA A 541 32.04 7.69 15.11
C ALA A 541 32.71 6.39 15.60
N SER A 542 34.01 6.24 15.37
CA SER A 542 34.77 5.14 15.97
C SER A 542 34.61 5.25 17.48
N GLU A 543 34.01 4.25 18.12
CA GLU A 543 34.18 4.05 19.56
C GLU A 543 35.69 3.87 19.78
N GLY A 544 36.33 4.92 20.31
CA GLY A 544 37.76 4.97 20.59
C GLY A 544 38.17 4.11 21.78
#